data_AF-A0A259CEW7-F1
#
_entry.id   AF-A0A259CEW7-F1
#
_cell.length_a   1.000
_cell.length_b   1.000
_cell.length_c   1.000
_cell.angle_alpha   90.00
_cell.angle_beta   90.00
_cell.angle_gamma   90.00
#
_symmetry.space_group_name_H-M   'P 1'
#
loop_
_entity.id
_entity.type
_entity.pdbx_description
1 polymer ?
#
loop_
_entity_poly.entity_id
_entity_poly.type
_entity_poly.pdbx_seq_one_letter_code
_entity_poly.pdbx_strand_id
1 'polypeptide(L)'
;MTGVRRIAVAVLALAAVPLAVGFAAPAQAAEECFILVEAKTARVVAKQGLCAARHSPVSTFDIPLALMGFEAGILKSEREPKLSPPPGTLGADGKPATPQTPRE
;
A
#
# COMPACT_ATOMS: atom_id res chain seq x y z
N MET A 1 10.15 -13.15 60.02
CA MET A 1 9.37 -12.15 59.25
C MET A 1 10.09 -11.61 57.99
N THR A 2 11.41 -11.81 57.85
CA THR A 2 12.20 -11.39 56.67
C THR A 2 12.09 -12.34 55.47
N GLY A 3 11.94 -13.65 55.71
CA GLY A 3 11.82 -14.68 54.65
C GLY A 3 10.51 -14.62 53.86
N VAL A 4 9.37 -14.46 54.56
CA VAL A 4 8.04 -14.36 53.94
C VAL A 4 7.93 -13.12 53.04
N ARG A 5 8.55 -12.01 53.44
CA ARG A 5 8.65 -10.78 52.62
C ARG A 5 9.47 -10.99 51.35
N ARG A 6 10.56 -11.76 51.41
CA ARG A 6 11.39 -12.08 50.24
C ARG A 6 10.69 -13.02 49.26
N ILE A 7 9.96 -14.00 49.78
CA ILE A 7 9.14 -14.92 48.95
C ILE A 7 7.97 -14.15 48.30
N ALA A 8 7.29 -13.28 49.05
CA ALA A 8 6.22 -12.45 48.50
C ALA A 8 6.70 -11.49 47.40
N VAL A 9 7.88 -10.88 47.58
CA VAL A 9 8.51 -10.01 46.55
C VAL A 9 8.94 -10.83 45.33
N ALA A 10 9.50 -12.03 45.51
CA ALA A 10 9.87 -12.90 44.39
C ALA A 10 8.64 -13.39 43.59
N VAL A 11 7.53 -13.69 44.28
CA VAL A 11 6.26 -14.08 43.63
C VAL A 11 5.62 -12.91 42.90
N LEU A 12 5.62 -11.69 43.48
CA LEU A 12 5.17 -10.49 42.79
C LEU A 12 6.04 -10.15 41.57
N ALA A 13 7.35 -10.35 41.66
CA ALA A 13 8.27 -10.11 40.56
C ALA A 13 8.05 -11.12 39.42
N LEU A 14 7.83 -12.41 39.71
CA LEU A 14 7.55 -13.41 38.67
C LEU A 14 6.16 -13.23 38.02
N ALA A 15 5.16 -12.77 38.77
CA ALA A 15 3.81 -12.52 38.23
C ALA A 15 3.72 -11.23 37.38
N ALA A 16 4.66 -10.30 37.54
CA ALA A 16 4.71 -9.05 36.76
C ALA A 16 5.40 -9.21 35.38
N VAL A 17 6.21 -10.26 35.18
CA VAL A 17 6.92 -10.50 33.91
C VAL A 17 5.97 -10.82 32.73
N PRO A 18 4.90 -11.64 32.86
CA PRO A 18 4.00 -11.90 31.73
C PRO A 18 3.10 -10.71 31.37
N LEU A 19 2.97 -9.70 32.23
CA LEU A 19 2.26 -8.45 31.89
C LEU A 19 3.13 -7.47 31.07
N ALA A 20 4.46 -7.61 31.14
CA ALA A 20 5.41 -6.75 30.42
C ALA A 20 5.78 -7.28 29.03
N VAL A 21 5.51 -8.57 28.74
CA VAL A 21 5.52 -9.09 27.38
C VAL A 21 4.20 -8.66 26.74
N GLY A 22 4.18 -7.41 26.30
CA GLY A 22 3.01 -6.76 25.73
C GLY A 22 2.31 -7.66 24.72
N PHE A 23 0.98 -7.56 24.72
CA PHE A 23 0.14 -7.98 23.62
C PHE A 23 0.81 -7.56 22.30
N ALA A 24 1.51 -8.49 21.66
CA ALA A 24 1.84 -8.36 20.26
C ALA A 24 0.50 -8.48 19.56
N ALA A 25 -0.18 -7.34 19.36
CA ALA A 25 -1.27 -7.28 18.42
C ALA A 25 -0.71 -7.86 17.12
N PRO A 26 -1.38 -8.83 16.48
CA PRO A 26 -0.95 -9.27 15.17
C PRO A 26 -0.85 -8.00 14.34
N ALA A 27 0.30 -7.79 13.68
CA ALA A 27 0.39 -6.78 12.65
C ALA A 27 -0.73 -7.12 11.66
N GLN A 28 -1.82 -6.36 11.72
CA GLN A 28 -2.87 -6.43 10.73
C GLN A 28 -2.18 -5.87 9.48
N ALA A 29 -1.58 -6.77 8.71
CA ALA A 29 -1.22 -6.46 7.34
C ALA A 29 -2.47 -5.81 6.73
N ALA A 30 -2.27 -4.70 6.03
CA ALA A 30 -3.36 -4.03 5.32
C ALA A 30 -4.20 -5.08 4.58
N GLU A 31 -5.47 -4.80 4.34
CA GLU A 31 -6.37 -5.66 3.58
C GLU A 31 -5.83 -5.91 2.15
N GLU A 32 -4.80 -6.72 2.03
CA GLU A 32 -4.01 -6.94 0.83
C GLU A 32 -4.69 -8.07 0.08
N CYS A 33 -5.37 -7.70 -1.00
CA CYS A 33 -5.85 -8.68 -1.96
C CYS A 33 -4.69 -9.17 -2.81
N PHE A 34 -4.53 -10.49 -2.88
CA PHE A 34 -3.78 -11.16 -3.93
C PHE A 34 -4.69 -12.12 -4.69
N ILE A 35 -4.73 -12.02 -6.01
CA ILE A 35 -5.49 -12.93 -6.87
C ILE A 35 -4.67 -13.31 -8.11
N LEU A 36 -4.62 -14.60 -8.41
CA LEU A 36 -3.99 -15.17 -9.60
C LEU A 36 -5.01 -15.99 -10.39
N VAL A 37 -5.13 -15.69 -11.67
CA VAL A 37 -6.10 -16.33 -12.58
C VAL A 37 -5.37 -16.85 -13.81
N GLU A 38 -5.70 -18.08 -14.23
CA GLU A 38 -5.23 -18.64 -15.49
C GLU A 38 -5.92 -17.95 -16.67
N ALA A 39 -5.15 -17.32 -17.55
CA ALA A 39 -5.68 -16.48 -18.62
C ALA A 39 -6.59 -17.22 -19.62
N LYS A 40 -6.29 -18.49 -19.93
CA LYS A 40 -7.04 -19.26 -20.96
C LYS A 40 -8.39 -19.78 -20.47
N THR A 41 -8.47 -20.19 -19.20
CA THR A 41 -9.64 -20.88 -18.64
C THR A 41 -10.43 -20.00 -17.68
N ALA A 42 -9.89 -18.82 -17.31
CA ALA A 42 -10.36 -17.98 -16.22
C ALA A 42 -10.42 -18.68 -14.85
N ARG A 43 -9.71 -19.81 -14.68
CA ARG A 43 -9.64 -20.51 -13.40
C ARG A 43 -8.82 -19.70 -12.39
N VAL A 44 -9.40 -19.44 -11.22
CA VAL A 44 -8.67 -18.86 -10.08
C VAL A 44 -7.69 -19.90 -9.54
N VAL A 45 -6.40 -19.59 -9.61
CA VAL A 45 -5.30 -20.44 -9.13
C VAL A 45 -5.02 -20.16 -7.65
N ALA A 46 -5.07 -18.89 -7.25
CA ALA A 46 -4.90 -18.46 -5.87
C ALA A 46 -5.72 -17.19 -5.59
N LYS A 47 -6.23 -17.07 -4.36
CA LYS A 47 -6.93 -15.87 -3.89
C LYS A 47 -6.73 -15.74 -2.37
N GLN A 48 -6.27 -14.58 -1.92
CA GLN A 48 -6.01 -14.28 -0.51
C GLN A 48 -6.46 -12.83 -0.24
N GLY A 49 -7.02 -12.58 0.96
CA GLY A 49 -7.49 -11.25 1.36
C GLY A 49 -8.84 -10.82 0.74
N LEU A 50 -9.15 -9.53 0.84
CA LEU A 50 -10.46 -8.93 0.56
C LEU A 50 -10.63 -8.44 -0.89
N CYS A 51 -10.40 -9.32 -1.86
CA CYS A 51 -10.40 -8.99 -3.29
C CYS A 51 -11.72 -8.49 -3.91
N ALA A 52 -12.82 -8.42 -3.15
CA ALA A 52 -14.09 -7.88 -3.62
C ALA A 52 -14.30 -6.41 -3.20
N ALA A 53 -13.44 -5.88 -2.33
CA ALA A 53 -13.47 -4.48 -1.95
C ALA A 53 -13.09 -3.59 -3.14
N ARG A 54 -13.74 -2.42 -3.25
CA ARG A 54 -13.41 -1.43 -4.27
C ARG A 54 -12.39 -0.44 -3.72
N HIS A 55 -11.32 -0.20 -4.48
CA HIS A 55 -10.30 0.79 -4.19
C HIS A 55 -10.19 1.77 -5.36
N SER A 56 -9.70 2.99 -5.10
CA SER A 56 -9.33 3.91 -6.18
C SER A 56 -8.19 3.30 -7.00
N PRO A 57 -8.25 3.28 -8.34
CA PRO A 57 -7.22 2.64 -9.16
C PRO A 57 -5.88 3.40 -9.19
N VAL A 58 -5.84 4.69 -8.82
CA VAL A 58 -4.64 5.55 -8.92
C VAL A 58 -4.00 5.38 -10.32
N SER A 59 -2.69 5.21 -10.44
CA SER A 59 -1.98 5.06 -11.73
C SER A 59 -2.31 3.77 -12.48
N THR A 60 -2.99 2.78 -11.87
CA THR A 60 -3.46 1.61 -12.65
C THR A 60 -4.59 1.97 -13.62
N PHE A 61 -5.26 3.11 -13.39
CA PHE A 61 -6.25 3.66 -14.33
C PHE A 61 -5.62 4.13 -15.65
N ASP A 62 -4.30 4.28 -15.71
CA ASP A 62 -3.60 4.64 -16.94
C ASP A 62 -3.79 3.57 -18.03
N ILE A 63 -4.07 2.30 -17.66
CA ILE A 63 -4.36 1.21 -18.62
C ILE A 63 -5.67 1.46 -19.39
N PRO A 64 -6.85 1.55 -18.75
CA PRO A 64 -8.09 1.88 -19.48
C PRO A 64 -8.06 3.28 -20.08
N LEU A 65 -7.38 4.24 -19.46
CA LEU A 65 -7.22 5.59 -20.03
C LEU A 65 -6.42 5.57 -21.33
N ALA A 66 -5.35 4.77 -21.41
CA ALA A 66 -4.58 4.58 -22.63
C ALA A 66 -5.43 3.93 -23.73
N LEU A 67 -6.23 2.91 -23.40
CA LEU A 67 -7.14 2.28 -24.37
C LEU A 67 -8.10 3.31 -24.99
N MET A 68 -8.78 4.11 -24.15
CA MET A 68 -9.64 5.20 -24.62
C MET A 68 -8.87 6.24 -25.45
N GLY A 69 -7.64 6.56 -25.04
CA GLY A 69 -6.78 7.52 -25.74
C GLY A 69 -6.35 7.06 -27.13
N PHE A 70 -6.01 5.77 -27.29
CA PHE A 70 -5.69 5.19 -28.60
C PHE A 70 -6.95 5.09 -29.48
N GLU A 71 -8.08 4.66 -28.93
CA GLU A 71 -9.35 4.59 -29.67
C GLU A 71 -9.79 5.97 -30.19
N ALA A 72 -9.66 7.01 -29.36
CA ALA A 72 -9.97 8.39 -29.74
C ALA A 72 -8.92 9.03 -30.68
N GLY A 73 -7.81 8.34 -30.97
CA GLY A 73 -6.71 8.88 -31.78
C GLY A 73 -5.88 9.98 -31.10
N ILE A 74 -6.04 10.17 -29.79
CA ILE A 74 -5.24 11.11 -28.99
C ILE A 74 -3.83 10.55 -28.81
N LEU A 75 -3.73 9.27 -28.43
CA LEU A 75 -2.47 8.52 -28.43
C LEU A 75 -2.28 7.90 -29.82
N LYS A 76 -1.11 8.10 -30.42
CA LYS A 76 -0.82 7.69 -31.81
C LYS A 76 0.09 6.48 -31.90
N SER A 77 1.00 6.36 -30.94
CA SER A 77 1.93 5.23 -30.81
C SER A 77 2.38 5.13 -29.35
N GLU A 78 3.22 4.16 -29.04
CA GLU A 78 3.83 4.02 -27.71
C GLU A 78 4.71 5.21 -27.34
N ARG A 79 5.04 6.09 -28.30
CA ARG A 79 5.96 7.22 -28.14
C ARG A 79 5.35 8.57 -28.48
N GLU A 80 4.12 8.62 -28.97
CA GLU A 80 3.47 9.83 -29.44
C GLU A 80 2.03 9.93 -28.96
N PRO A 81 1.58 11.13 -28.52
CA PRO A 81 2.27 12.41 -28.58
C PRO A 81 3.30 12.60 -27.46
N LYS A 82 4.36 13.36 -27.74
CA LYS A 82 5.24 13.87 -26.69
C LYS A 82 4.62 15.14 -26.11
N LEU A 83 4.07 15.03 -24.90
CA LEU A 83 3.49 16.17 -24.20
C LEU A 83 4.61 16.98 -23.54
N SER A 84 4.60 18.29 -23.76
CA SER A 84 5.43 19.23 -23.01
C SER A 84 4.61 19.84 -21.88
N PRO A 85 5.17 19.96 -20.68
CA PRO A 85 4.49 20.65 -19.58
C PRO A 85 4.24 22.13 -19.93
N PRO A 86 3.16 22.76 -19.42
CA PRO A 86 2.86 24.16 -19.70
C PRO A 86 3.99 25.13 -19.30
N PRO A 87 4.12 26.28 -19.96
CA PRO A 87 5.11 27.29 -19.58
C PRO A 87 4.99 27.67 -18.10
N GLY A 88 6.12 27.76 -17.40
CA GLY A 88 6.16 28.11 -15.97
C GLY A 88 5.87 26.96 -15.00
N THR A 89 5.61 25.74 -15.49
CA THR A 89 5.44 24.55 -14.64
C THR A 89 6.72 23.72 -14.48
N LEU A 90 7.80 24.11 -15.16
CA LEU A 90 9.14 23.56 -14.96
C LEU A 90 9.82 24.30 -13.80
N GLY A 91 10.47 23.56 -12.91
CA GLY A 91 11.38 24.10 -11.90
C GLY A 91 12.61 24.75 -12.53
N ALA A 92 13.38 25.49 -11.72
CA ALA A 92 14.59 26.18 -12.17
C ALA A 92 15.66 25.24 -12.77
N ASP A 93 15.57 23.93 -12.49
CA ASP A 93 16.38 22.85 -13.03
C ASP A 93 15.87 22.30 -14.38
N GLY A 94 14.81 22.89 -14.94
CA GLY A 94 14.20 22.46 -16.21
C GLY A 94 13.38 21.18 -16.11
N LYS A 95 13.19 20.62 -14.90
CA LYS A 95 12.32 19.45 -14.67
C LYS A 95 10.91 19.91 -14.34
N PRO A 96 9.87 19.10 -14.60
CA PRO A 96 8.53 19.39 -14.09
C PRO A 96 8.61 19.66 -12.60
N ALA A 97 8.00 20.75 -12.13
CA ALA A 97 7.87 21.01 -10.71
C ALA A 97 7.29 19.75 -10.07
N THR A 98 8.03 19.14 -9.15
CA THR A 98 7.57 17.95 -8.44
C THR A 98 6.19 18.25 -7.87
N PRO A 99 5.21 17.34 -8.02
CA PRO A 99 3.93 17.49 -7.34
C PRO A 99 4.22 17.77 -5.88
N GLN A 100 3.89 18.97 -5.41
CA GLN A 100 3.88 19.26 -3.99
C GLN A 100 2.65 18.52 -3.49
N THR A 101 2.79 17.26 -3.10
CA THR A 101 1.77 16.62 -2.27
C THR A 101 1.61 17.55 -1.05
N PRO A 102 0.41 18.11 -0.81
CA PRO A 102 0.18 18.82 0.44
C PRO A 102 0.63 17.88 1.56
N ARG A 103 1.61 18.32 2.36
CA ARG A 103 1.92 17.62 3.60
C ARG A 103 0.78 17.96 4.55
N GLU A 104 -0.07 16.98 4.79
CA GLU A 104 -0.96 16.93 5.96
C GLU A 104 -0.12 17.09 7.24
#